data_AF-A0A7Y2HMK5-F1
#
_entry.id   AF-A0A7Y2HMK5-F1
#
_cell.length_a   1.000
_cell.length_b   1.000
_cell.length_c   1.000
_cell.angle_alpha   90.00
_cell.angle_beta   90.00
_cell.angle_gamma   90.00
#
_symmetry.space_group_name_H-M   'P 1'
#
loop_
_entity.id
_entity.type
_entity.pdbx_description
1 polymer ?
#
loop_
_entity_poly.entity_id
_entity_poly.type
_entity_poly.pdbx_seq_one_letter_code
_entity_poly.pdbx_strand_id
1 'polypeptide(L)' 'SIDAANHAVLEGLNRSGTAFLSHTVLEGRTVLKLSVGNLRTTEADLARTWTALRDHAARP' A
#
# COMPACT_ATOMS: atom_id res chain seq x y z
N SER A 1 -2.58 -14.87 8.28
CA SER A 1 -2.78 -15.23 6.87
C SER A 1 -2.18 -14.16 5.99
N ILE A 2 -2.01 -14.40 4.69
CA ILE A 2 -1.58 -13.35 3.76
C ILE A 2 -2.57 -12.17 3.74
N ASP A 3 -3.87 -12.46 3.89
CA ASP A 3 -4.91 -11.42 3.92
C ASP A 3 -4.74 -10.49 5.13
N ALA A 4 -4.55 -11.06 6.32
CA ALA A 4 -4.30 -10.29 7.55
C ALA A 4 -3.00 -9.47 7.46
N ALA A 5 -1.95 -10.05 6.86
CA ALA A 5 -0.70 -9.32 6.61
C ALA A 5 -0.91 -8.14 5.66
N ASN A 6 -1.65 -8.35 4.56
CA ASN A 6 -1.98 -7.28 3.62
C ASN A 6 -2.81 -6.17 4.28
N HIS A 7 -3.77 -6.51 5.13
CA HIS A 7 -4.53 -5.51 5.91
C HIS A 7 -3.63 -4.72 6.85
N ALA A 8 -2.71 -5.38 7.58
CA ALA A 8 -1.78 -4.71 8.49
C ALA A 8 -0.81 -3.76 7.76
N VAL A 9 -0.30 -4.18 6.60
CA VAL A 9 0.55 -3.34 5.74
C VAL A 9 -0.22 -2.11 5.26
N LEU A 10 -1.44 -2.30 4.77
CA LEU A 10 -2.29 -1.21 4.27
C LEU A 10 -2.62 -0.20 5.38
N GLU A 11 -3.01 -0.70 6.55
CA GLU A 11 -3.34 0.15 7.69
C GLU A 11 -2.12 0.93 8.17
N GLY A 12 -0.95 0.27 8.28
CA GLY A 12 0.30 0.91 8.63
C GLY A 12 0.69 2.02 7.66
N LEU A 13 0.62 1.74 6.35
CA LEU A 13 0.93 2.71 5.30
C LEU A 13 -0.01 3.92 5.37
N ASN A 14 -1.32 3.68 5.42
CA ASN A 14 -2.32 4.76 5.46
C ASN A 14 -2.18 5.60 6.74
N ARG A 15 -1.88 4.97 7.88
CA ARG A 15 -1.66 5.67 9.16
C ARG A 15 -0.37 6.50 9.15
N SER A 16 0.65 6.08 8.39
CA SER A 16 1.91 6.85 8.26
C SER A 16 1.74 8.19 7.53
N GLY A 17 0.66 8.34 6.75
CA GLY A 17 0.45 9.51 5.90
C GLY A 17 1.34 9.58 4.65
N THR A 18 2.24 8.60 4.44
CA THR A 18 3.16 8.59 3.28
C THR A 18 2.41 8.46 1.95
N ALA A 19 1.39 7.61 1.92
CA ALA A 19 0.50 7.41 0.79
C ALA A 19 -0.84 6.86 1.27
N PHE A 20 -1.90 7.05 0.47
CA PHE A 20 -3.20 6.43 0.70
C PHE A 20 -3.47 5.38 -0.37
N LEU A 21 -3.55 4.12 0.04
CA LEU A 21 -3.93 2.99 -0.82
C LEU A 21 -5.25 2.37 -0.36
N SER A 22 -5.87 1.64 -1.29
CA SER A 22 -7.03 0.78 -1.01
C SER A 22 -6.67 -0.68 -1.27
N HIS A 23 -7.58 -1.58 -0.92
CA HIS A 23 -7.49 -2.99 -1.30
C HIS A 23 -8.71 -3.41 -2.13
N THR A 24 -8.59 -4.57 -2.74
CA THR A 24 -9.71 -5.29 -3.36
C THR A 24 -9.58 -6.77 -3.03
N VAL A 25 -10.64 -7.54 -3.27
CA VAL A 25 -10.62 -8.99 -3.11
C VAL A 25 -10.61 -9.62 -4.50
N LEU A 26 -9.56 -10.37 -4.81
CA LEU A 26 -9.44 -11.15 -6.04
C LEU A 26 -9.33 -12.61 -5.66
N GLU A 27 -10.21 -13.45 -6.21
CA GLU A 27 -10.25 -14.89 -5.93
C GLU A 27 -10.26 -15.24 -4.42
N GLY A 28 -10.99 -14.43 -3.64
CA GLY A 28 -11.08 -14.60 -2.18
C GLY A 28 -9.83 -14.20 -1.39
N ARG A 29 -8.87 -13.50 -2.01
CA ARG A 29 -7.65 -12.97 -1.36
C ARG A 29 -7.65 -11.44 -1.36
N THR A 30 -7.20 -10.85 -0.26
CA THR A 30 -6.97 -9.40 -0.15
C THR A 30 -5.74 -9.03 -0.98
N VAL A 31 -5.89 -8.10 -1.93
CA VAL A 31 -4.83 -7.57 -2.77
C VAL A 31 -4.76 -6.05 -2.61
N LEU A 32 -3.55 -5.52 -2.44
CA LEU A 32 -3.32 -4.08 -2.33
C LEU A 32 -3.34 -3.43 -3.71
N LYS A 33 -4.01 -2.28 -3.83
CA LYS A 33 -4.19 -1.55 -5.08
C LYS A 33 -3.63 -0.13 -4.98
N LEU A 34 -2.68 0.18 -5.86
CA LEU A 34 -2.18 1.54 -6.12
C LEU A 34 -2.77 2.04 -7.44
N SER A 35 -3.40 3.21 -7.41
CA SER A 35 -3.99 3.84 -8.60
C SER A 35 -3.45 5.25 -8.74
N VAL A 36 -2.83 5.56 -9.88
CA VAL A 36 -2.26 6.88 -10.18
C VAL A 36 -3.25 7.66 -11.03
N GLY A 37 -3.89 8.67 -10.44
CA GLY A 37 -4.86 9.53 -11.14
C GLY A 37 -4.72 11.03 -10.84
N ASN A 38 -3.84 11.42 -9.92
CA ASN A 38 -3.54 12.82 -9.66
C ASN A 38 -2.45 13.30 -10.62
N LEU A 39 -2.74 14.33 -11.42
CA LEU A 39 -1.81 14.90 -12.40
C LEU A 39 -0.51 15.46 -11.78
N ARG A 40 -0.50 15.68 -10.46
CA ARG A 40 0.68 16.14 -9.72
C ARG A 40 1.55 15.01 -9.18
N THR A 41 1.12 13.75 -9.29
CA THR A 41 1.92 12.59 -8.86
C THR A 41 3.17 12.47 -9.74
N THR A 42 4.32 12.37 -9.11
CA THR A 42 5.63 12.22 -9.76
C THR A 42 6.20 10.81 -9.54
N GLU A 43 7.23 10.44 -10.29
CA GLU A 43 7.98 9.19 -10.04
C GLU A 43 8.57 9.15 -8.63
N ALA A 44 8.98 10.29 -8.08
CA ALA A 44 9.48 10.38 -6.72
C ALA A 44 8.41 10.04 -5.67
N ASP A 45 7.14 10.39 -5.92
CA ASP A 45 6.01 9.98 -5.06
C ASP A 45 5.83 8.46 -5.11
N LEU A 46 5.94 7.86 -6.29
CA LEU A 46 5.83 6.41 -6.47
C LEU A 46 6.98 5.67 -5.79
N ALA A 47 8.21 6.15 -5.92
CA ALA A 47 9.38 5.56 -5.27
C ALA A 47 9.29 5.63 -3.73
N ARG A 48 8.84 6.76 -3.19
CA ARG A 48 8.55 6.90 -1.74
C ARG A 48 7.47 5.93 -1.28
N THR A 49 6.36 5.86 -2.02
CA THR A 49 5.24 4.96 -1.72
C THR A 49 5.69 3.49 -1.73
N TRP A 50 6.49 3.09 -2.73
CA TRP A 50 7.02 1.73 -2.85
C TRP A 50 7.96 1.37 -1.70
N THR A 51 8.84 2.30 -1.31
CA THR A 51 9.76 2.10 -0.17
C THR A 51 8.96 1.92 1.12
N ALA A 52 8.02 2.83 1.41
CA ALA A 52 7.20 2.72 2.61
C ALA A 52 6.36 1.43 2.64
N LEU A 53 5.79 1.02 1.50
CA LEU A 53 5.06 -0.25 1.40
C LEU A 53 5.95 -1.44 1.78
N ARG A 54 7.18 -1.49 1.26
CA ARG A 54 8.15 -2.55 1.60
C ARG A 54 8.57 -2.51 3.05
N ASP A 55 8.77 -1.33 3.62
CA ASP A 55 9.13 -1.17 5.03
C ASP A 55 8.01 -1.65 5.95
N HIS A 56 6.74 -1.41 5.60
CA HIS A 56 5.60 -1.96 6.33
C HIS A 56 5.47 -3.47 6.17
N ALA A 57 5.77 -4.01 4.98
CA ALA A 57 5.73 -5.45 4.71
C ALA A 57 6.87 -6.24 5.37
N ALA A 58 8.00 -5.60 5.68
CA ALA A 58 9.14 -6.22 6.34
C ALA A 58 9.05 -6.23 7.88
N ARG A 59 8.01 -5.62 8.46
CA ARG A 59 7.81 -5.62 9.92
C ARG A 59 7.31 -7.00 10.37
N PRO A 60 7.79 -7.50 11.53
CA PRO A 60 7.38 -8.78 12.08
C PRO A 60 5.90 -8.81 12.52
#